data_AF-A0AAQ3U642-F1
#
_entry.id   AF-A0AAQ3U642-F1
#
_cell.length_a   1.000
_cell.length_b   1.000
_cell.length_c   1.000
_cell.angle_alpha   90.00
_cell.angle_beta   90.00
_cell.angle_gamma   90.00
#
_symmetry.space_group_name_H-M   'P 1'
#
loop_
_entity.id
_entity.type
_entity.pdbx_description
1 polymer ?
#
loop_
_entity_poly.entity_id
_entity_poly.type
_entity_poly.pdbx_seq_one_letter_code
_entity_poly.pdbx_strand_id
1 'polypeptide(L)'
;MGSVDKTFFLLSRGGDTLIVQIYVDIIFGGSSHALVSSFAEQMSREFEMSLMGPKRTFVHQAKYTRDILKKFEMGDSKPMTTSMSTNTALDADEDGEAVDQKEFRWMIGSLLYLMATRPDIQFAVCLCARYQASPRTSHRQNVKRIFRYLKFTPELGLWYSSGYSLSLRGFSDADHAGCRIDRKSTSSTCQLLGTSLVWRFCALERLQVEGVDNALIKGEIESQWTGLIDLLV
;
A
#
# COMPACT_ATOMS: atom_id res chain seq x y z
N MET A 1 25.49 2.92 -15.12
CA MET A 1 26.51 2.70 -14.08
C MET A 1 25.85 2.93 -12.75
N GLY A 2 25.65 1.87 -11.97
CA GLY A 2 24.86 1.91 -10.73
C GLY A 2 25.61 2.66 -9.64
N SER A 3 24.94 3.64 -9.03
CA SER A 3 25.40 4.31 -7.82
C SER A 3 25.44 3.29 -6.69
N VAL A 4 26.59 3.16 -6.01
CA VAL A 4 26.68 2.41 -4.75
C VAL A 4 25.82 3.14 -3.73
N ASP A 5 24.80 2.46 -3.21
CA ASP A 5 23.86 3.05 -2.27
C ASP A 5 24.56 3.29 -0.93
N LYS A 6 24.62 4.54 -0.47
CA LYS A 6 25.43 4.95 0.70
C LYS A 6 24.85 4.46 2.04
N THR A 7 23.66 3.90 2.01
CA THR A 7 22.87 3.47 3.15
C THR A 7 22.75 1.96 3.25
N PHE A 8 23.31 1.22 2.28
CA PHE A 8 23.33 -0.23 2.24
C PHE A 8 24.69 -0.77 2.70
N PHE A 9 24.69 -1.58 3.76
CA PHE A 9 25.87 -2.22 4.33
C PHE A 9 25.73 -3.74 4.24
N LEU A 10 26.81 -4.40 3.84
CA LEU A 10 26.88 -5.85 3.75
C LEU A 10 28.06 -6.35 4.56
N LEU A 11 27.79 -7.22 5.52
CA LEU A 11 28.80 -7.89 6.34
C LEU A 11 28.80 -9.38 5.99
N SER A 12 29.90 -9.88 5.44
CA SER A 12 30.09 -11.30 5.14
C SER A 12 31.11 -11.90 6.11
N ARG A 13 30.73 -12.96 6.82
CA ARG A 13 31.58 -13.65 7.81
C ARG A 13 31.45 -15.17 7.65
N GLY A 14 32.46 -15.81 7.08
CA GLY A 14 32.58 -17.28 7.05
C GLY A 14 31.42 -18.00 6.33
N GLY A 15 30.81 -17.38 5.33
CA GLY A 15 29.65 -17.90 4.60
C GLY A 15 28.31 -17.32 5.03
N ASP A 16 28.26 -16.71 6.22
CA ASP A 16 27.09 -15.95 6.65
C ASP A 16 27.13 -14.52 6.12
N THR A 17 25.98 -14.01 5.71
CA THR A 17 25.82 -12.65 5.22
C THR A 17 24.77 -11.93 6.04
N LEU A 18 25.11 -10.74 6.53
CA LEU A 18 24.21 -9.78 7.12
C LEU A 18 24.09 -8.58 6.18
N ILE A 19 22.87 -8.19 5.91
CA ILE A 19 22.50 -7.04 5.11
C ILE A 19 21.87 -6.04 6.08
N VAL A 20 22.33 -4.80 6.05
CA VAL A 20 21.81 -3.69 6.85
C VAL A 20 21.53 -2.53 5.90
N GLN A 21 20.30 -2.03 5.91
CA GLN A 21 19.87 -0.86 5.15
C GLN A 21 19.40 0.21 6.13
N ILE A 22 19.86 1.45 5.97
CA ILE A 22 19.45 2.57 6.81
C ILE A 22 18.57 3.51 5.98
N TYR A 23 17.27 3.54 6.25
CA TYR A 23 16.34 4.45 5.59
C TYR A 23 15.24 4.87 6.57
N VAL A 24 15.40 6.05 7.17
CA VAL A 24 14.60 6.57 8.30
C VAL A 24 14.75 5.70 9.56
N ASP A 25 14.49 4.41 9.45
CA ASP A 25 14.74 3.36 10.44
C ASP A 25 15.83 2.38 9.94
N ILE A 26 16.32 1.52 10.82
CA ILE A 26 17.37 0.53 10.52
C ILE A 26 16.74 -0.81 10.21
N ILE A 27 17.02 -1.31 9.01
CA ILE A 27 16.55 -2.57 8.50
C ILE A 27 17.73 -3.50 8.45
N PHE A 28 17.57 -4.72 8.95
CA PHE A 28 18.63 -5.69 8.82
C PHE A 28 18.06 -7.10 8.71
N GLY A 29 18.78 -7.94 7.98
CA GLY A 29 18.44 -9.34 7.77
C GLY A 29 19.69 -10.12 7.42
N GLY A 30 19.71 -11.42 7.66
CA GLY A 30 20.89 -12.23 7.42
C GLY A 30 20.57 -13.69 7.21
N SER A 31 21.56 -14.42 6.69
CA SER A 31 21.47 -15.86 6.41
C SER A 31 21.29 -16.70 7.67
N SER A 32 21.84 -16.25 8.79
CA SER A 32 21.85 -16.98 10.06
C SER A 32 21.07 -16.21 11.13
N HIS A 33 20.09 -16.90 11.74
CA HIS A 33 19.30 -16.35 12.84
C HIS A 33 20.18 -15.93 14.02
N ALA A 34 21.25 -16.67 14.31
CA ALA A 34 22.17 -16.33 15.39
C ALA A 34 22.86 -14.98 15.14
N LEU A 35 23.25 -14.73 13.88
CA LEU A 35 23.91 -13.51 13.47
C LEU A 35 22.94 -12.31 13.54
N VAL A 36 21.71 -12.48 13.03
CA VAL A 36 20.65 -11.46 13.12
C VAL A 36 20.28 -11.14 14.57
N SER A 37 20.11 -12.15 15.44
CA SER A 37 19.81 -11.93 16.86
C SER A 37 20.96 -11.22 17.59
N SER A 38 22.21 -11.61 17.32
CA SER A 38 23.36 -10.93 17.93
C SER A 38 23.47 -9.46 17.54
N PHE A 39 23.17 -9.14 16.27
CA PHE A 39 23.16 -7.77 15.78
C PHE A 39 21.99 -6.97 16.39
N ALA A 40 20.80 -7.58 16.47
CA ALA A 40 19.64 -6.97 17.11
C ALA A 40 19.94 -6.59 18.57
N GLU A 41 20.54 -7.50 19.34
CA GLU A 41 20.92 -7.24 20.75
C GLU A 41 21.95 -6.11 20.88
N GLN A 42 22.95 -6.08 20.00
CA GLN A 42 23.95 -4.99 19.97
C GLN A 42 23.28 -3.65 19.68
N MET A 43 22.42 -3.62 18.66
CA MET A 43 21.73 -2.41 18.23
C MET A 43 20.73 -1.91 19.28
N SER A 44 19.98 -2.80 19.94
CA SER A 44 19.08 -2.43 21.05
C SER A 44 19.81 -2.02 22.32
N ARG A 45 21.08 -2.40 22.48
CA ARG A 45 21.91 -1.99 23.63
C ARG A 45 22.55 -0.63 23.40
N GLU A 46 23.04 -0.36 22.19
CA GLU A 46 23.70 0.92 21.88
C GLU A 46 22.72 2.03 21.53
N PHE A 47 21.58 1.67 20.94
CA PHE A 47 20.52 2.59 20.58
C PHE A 47 19.24 2.15 21.29
N GLU A 48 18.43 3.09 21.80
CA GLU A 48 17.13 2.80 22.45
C GLU A 48 16.08 2.30 21.42
N MET A 49 16.38 1.18 20.75
CA MET A 49 15.61 0.65 19.64
C MET A 49 14.87 -0.61 20.04
N SER A 50 13.60 -0.69 19.65
CA SER A 50 12.77 -1.88 19.75
C SER A 50 12.77 -2.62 18.42
N LEU A 51 13.04 -3.91 18.44
CA LEU A 51 12.92 -4.78 17.27
C LEU A 51 11.44 -4.91 16.87
N MET A 52 11.10 -4.65 15.60
CA MET A 52 9.84 -5.06 15.00
C MET A 52 10.09 -6.30 14.11
N GLY A 53 9.76 -7.49 14.63
CA GLY A 53 9.88 -8.81 13.96
C GLY A 53 10.28 -9.93 14.95
N PRO A 54 10.31 -11.24 14.61
CA PRO A 54 9.58 -12.06 13.64
C PRO A 54 8.42 -12.83 14.33
N LYS A 55 7.78 -12.25 15.34
CA LYS A 55 6.58 -12.79 15.98
C LYS A 55 5.35 -12.30 15.20
N ARG A 56 4.20 -12.95 15.37
CA ARG A 56 2.98 -12.59 14.61
C ARG A 56 2.72 -11.07 14.76
N THR A 57 2.92 -10.31 13.70
CA THR A 57 2.82 -8.84 13.73
C THR A 57 1.47 -8.43 13.18
N PHE A 58 0.73 -7.65 13.95
CA PHE A 58 -0.50 -7.02 13.50
C PHE A 58 -0.22 -5.58 13.13
N VAL A 59 -0.28 -5.28 11.83
CA VAL A 59 -0.04 -3.94 11.30
C VAL A 59 -1.38 -3.28 11.05
N HIS A 60 -1.66 -2.20 11.77
CA HIS A 60 -2.92 -1.46 11.67
C HIS A 60 -2.69 0.03 11.90
N GLN A 61 -3.53 0.86 11.28
CA GLN A 61 -3.44 2.33 11.35
C GLN A 61 -4.70 2.94 11.99
N ALA A 62 -5.16 2.38 13.11
CA ALA A 62 -6.40 2.82 13.77
C ALA A 62 -6.35 4.28 14.27
N LYS A 63 -5.18 4.76 14.71
CA LYS A 63 -4.99 6.16 15.10
C LYS A 63 -5.18 7.09 13.90
N TYR A 64 -4.45 6.82 12.82
CA TYR A 64 -4.56 7.59 11.58
C TYR A 64 -5.98 7.55 11.01
N THR A 65 -6.64 6.40 11.03
CA THR A 65 -8.04 6.26 10.61
C THR A 65 -8.97 7.17 11.40
N ARG A 66 -8.79 7.28 12.73
CA ARG A 66 -9.59 8.20 13.55
C ARG A 66 -9.28 9.66 13.25
N ASP A 67 -8.01 9.98 13.00
CA ASP A 67 -7.58 11.35 12.70
C ASP A 67 -8.13 11.84 11.36
N ILE A 68 -8.10 11.00 10.31
CA ILE A 68 -8.72 11.35 9.01
C ILE A 68 -10.24 11.48 9.12
N LEU A 69 -10.92 10.63 9.90
CA LEU A 69 -12.37 10.74 10.11
C LEU A 69 -12.76 12.03 10.83
N LYS A 70 -11.96 12.47 11.81
CA LYS A 70 -12.15 13.78 12.47
C LYS A 70 -11.90 14.94 11.51
N LYS A 71 -10.81 14.87 10.75
CA LYS A 71 -10.39 15.91 9.79
C LYS A 71 -11.46 16.20 8.73
N PHE A 72 -12.17 15.18 8.26
CA PHE A 72 -13.23 15.30 7.25
C PHE A 72 -14.64 15.32 7.85
N GLU A 73 -14.77 15.58 9.16
CA GLU A 73 -16.07 15.70 9.87
C GLU A 73 -16.98 14.47 9.71
N MET A 74 -16.39 13.28 9.60
CA MET A 74 -17.11 12.01 9.44
C MET A 74 -17.49 11.36 10.79
N GLY A 75 -17.24 12.06 11.91
CA GLY A 75 -17.48 11.59 13.28
C GLY A 75 -18.93 11.17 13.55
N ASP A 76 -19.91 11.93 13.05
CA ASP A 76 -21.34 11.65 13.27
C ASP A 76 -22.00 10.86 12.12
N SER A 77 -21.23 10.52 11.09
CA SER A 77 -21.77 9.82 9.91
C SER A 77 -22.24 8.40 10.25
N LYS A 78 -23.33 7.93 9.60
CA LYS A 78 -23.80 6.55 9.78
C LYS A 78 -22.74 5.56 9.24
N PRO A 79 -22.26 4.61 10.05
CA PRO A 79 -21.27 3.63 9.59
C PRO A 79 -21.86 2.72 8.50
N MET A 80 -21.00 2.21 7.62
CA MET A 80 -21.39 1.31 6.53
C MET A 80 -20.55 0.04 6.54
N THR A 81 -21.13 -1.10 6.21
CA THR A 81 -20.46 -2.41 6.26
C THR A 81 -19.60 -2.71 5.03
N THR A 82 -19.76 -1.95 3.95
CA THR A 82 -19.04 -2.15 2.68
C THR A 82 -18.51 -0.82 2.14
N SER A 83 -17.27 -0.80 1.64
CA SER A 83 -16.68 0.37 0.97
C SER A 83 -17.41 0.70 -0.34
N MET A 84 -17.49 -0.26 -1.26
CA MET A 84 -18.17 -0.18 -2.56
C MET A 84 -18.38 -1.60 -3.12
N SER A 85 -19.33 -1.81 -4.03
CA SER A 85 -19.44 -3.09 -4.75
C SER A 85 -18.40 -3.15 -5.85
N THR A 86 -17.85 -4.33 -6.12
CA THR A 86 -16.92 -4.56 -7.25
C THR A 86 -17.56 -4.31 -8.62
N ASN A 87 -18.89 -4.39 -8.72
CA ASN A 87 -19.64 -4.08 -9.94
C ASN A 87 -20.06 -2.61 -10.04
N THR A 88 -19.67 -1.75 -9.08
CA THR A 88 -20.00 -0.33 -9.12
C THR A 88 -19.23 0.33 -10.26
N ALA A 89 -19.94 0.72 -11.32
CA ALA A 89 -19.43 1.67 -12.30
C ALA A 89 -19.74 3.08 -11.80
N LEU A 90 -18.72 3.94 -11.77
CA LEU A 90 -18.91 5.38 -11.62
C LEU A 90 -19.00 5.97 -13.02
N ASP A 91 -20.01 6.82 -13.24
CA ASP A 91 -20.21 7.52 -14.50
C ASP A 91 -19.65 8.94 -14.41
N ALA A 92 -19.30 9.51 -15.57
CA ALA A 92 -18.92 10.91 -15.64
C ALA A 92 -20.17 11.77 -15.39
N ASP A 93 -20.32 12.27 -14.18
CA ASP A 93 -21.42 13.18 -13.79
C ASP A 93 -21.15 14.59 -14.35
N GLU A 94 -21.30 14.77 -15.67
CA GLU A 94 -20.94 16.00 -16.36
C GLU A 94 -21.77 17.22 -15.92
N ASP A 95 -23.06 16.98 -15.63
CA ASP A 95 -24.02 17.98 -15.15
C ASP A 95 -23.94 18.20 -13.63
N GLY A 96 -23.22 17.34 -12.90
CA GLY A 96 -23.08 17.43 -11.46
C GLY A 96 -22.33 18.68 -11.01
N GLU A 97 -22.66 19.16 -9.81
CA GLU A 97 -21.95 20.30 -9.21
C GLU A 97 -20.45 19.98 -9.06
N ALA A 98 -19.62 20.94 -9.48
CA ALA A 98 -18.18 20.83 -9.35
C ALA A 98 -17.75 20.87 -7.87
N VAL A 99 -16.80 20.02 -7.51
CA VAL A 99 -16.20 19.98 -6.18
C VAL A 99 -14.81 20.61 -6.24
N ASP A 100 -14.37 21.22 -5.14
CA ASP A 100 -13.00 21.71 -5.02
C ASP A 100 -11.99 20.58 -5.26
N GLN A 101 -11.14 20.77 -6.26
CA GLN A 101 -10.13 19.78 -6.65
C GLN A 101 -9.11 19.55 -5.54
N LYS A 102 -8.77 20.60 -4.79
CA LYS A 102 -7.76 20.51 -3.73
C LYS A 102 -8.30 19.67 -2.57
N GLU A 103 -9.52 19.92 -2.11
CA GLU A 103 -10.18 19.10 -1.10
C GLU A 103 -10.27 17.64 -1.55
N PHE A 104 -10.75 17.38 -2.77
CA PHE A 104 -10.91 16.02 -3.28
C PHE A 104 -9.59 15.26 -3.36
N ARG A 105 -8.53 15.89 -3.90
CA ARG A 105 -7.19 15.29 -3.96
C ARG A 105 -6.64 15.01 -2.57
N TRP A 106 -6.95 15.85 -1.58
CA TRP A 106 -6.52 15.63 -0.21
C TRP A 106 -7.25 14.46 0.46
N MET A 107 -8.54 14.28 0.18
CA MET A 107 -9.31 13.09 0.59
C MET A 107 -8.71 11.82 -0.01
N ILE A 108 -8.47 11.80 -1.33
CA ILE A 108 -7.87 10.65 -2.03
C ILE A 108 -6.46 10.37 -1.50
N GLY A 109 -5.60 11.38 -1.36
CA GLY A 109 -4.24 11.20 -0.82
C GLY A 109 -4.22 10.61 0.58
N SER A 110 -5.15 11.01 1.44
CA SER A 110 -5.29 10.43 2.79
C SER A 110 -5.70 8.95 2.74
N LEU A 111 -6.57 8.59 1.80
CA LEU A 111 -7.00 7.21 1.60
C LEU A 111 -5.90 6.35 0.96
N LEU A 112 -5.11 6.90 0.03
CA LEU A 112 -3.99 6.20 -0.60
C LEU A 112 -2.98 5.73 0.44
N TYR A 113 -2.67 6.55 1.44
CA TYR A 113 -1.80 6.17 2.55
C TYR A 113 -2.37 5.00 3.36
N LEU A 114 -3.69 4.98 3.59
CA LEU A 114 -4.35 3.93 4.35
C LEU A 114 -4.32 2.57 3.62
N MET A 115 -4.29 2.56 2.28
CA MET A 115 -4.30 1.33 1.49
C MET A 115 -3.14 0.39 1.84
N ALA A 116 -2.01 0.92 2.32
CA ALA A 116 -0.86 0.12 2.76
C ALA A 116 -1.24 -0.91 3.84
N THR A 117 -2.14 -0.54 4.76
CA THR A 117 -2.63 -1.45 5.82
C THR A 117 -4.05 -1.95 5.58
N ARG A 118 -4.75 -1.39 4.60
CA ARG A 118 -6.15 -1.64 4.28
C ARG A 118 -6.35 -1.94 2.78
N PRO A 119 -5.90 -3.10 2.29
CA PRO A 119 -6.07 -3.47 0.88
C PRO A 119 -7.53 -3.66 0.47
N ASP A 120 -8.43 -3.87 1.44
CA ASP A 120 -9.88 -4.02 1.24
C ASP A 120 -10.57 -2.75 0.69
N ILE A 121 -9.98 -1.57 0.88
CA ILE A 121 -10.49 -0.31 0.29
C ILE A 121 -9.86 0.05 -1.06
N GLN A 122 -8.81 -0.67 -1.49
CA GLN A 122 -7.98 -0.30 -2.64
C GLN A 122 -8.81 -0.10 -3.91
N PHE A 123 -9.71 -1.04 -4.22
CA PHE A 123 -10.58 -0.95 -5.39
C PHE A 123 -11.39 0.35 -5.42
N ALA A 124 -12.07 0.68 -4.31
CA ALA A 124 -12.92 1.85 -4.22
C ALA A 124 -12.11 3.16 -4.32
N VAL A 125 -10.93 3.21 -3.70
CA VAL A 125 -10.04 4.38 -3.74
C VAL A 125 -9.50 4.59 -5.15
N CYS A 126 -8.97 3.54 -5.79
CA CYS A 126 -8.44 3.60 -7.16
C CYS A 126 -9.52 4.04 -8.16
N LEU A 127 -10.76 3.56 -8.00
CA LEU A 127 -11.88 3.97 -8.85
C LEU A 127 -12.22 5.46 -8.67
N CYS A 128 -12.27 5.95 -7.43
CA CYS A 128 -12.56 7.36 -7.14
C CYS A 128 -11.42 8.29 -7.58
N ALA A 129 -10.16 7.84 -7.51
CA ALA A 129 -8.99 8.63 -7.89
C ALA A 129 -9.01 9.03 -9.38
N ARG A 130 -9.76 8.31 -10.24
CA ARG A 130 -9.92 8.63 -11.66
C ARG A 130 -10.49 10.02 -11.91
N TYR A 131 -11.31 10.52 -10.98
CA TYR A 131 -12.00 11.81 -11.11
C TYR A 131 -11.26 12.97 -10.45
N GLN A 132 -10.01 12.79 -10.02
CA GLN A 132 -9.25 13.84 -9.32
C GLN A 132 -8.99 15.12 -10.14
N ALA A 133 -9.08 15.02 -11.47
CA ALA A 133 -8.90 16.15 -12.39
C ALA A 133 -10.17 17.01 -12.51
N SER A 134 -11.35 16.40 -12.38
CA SER A 134 -12.65 17.09 -12.44
C SER A 134 -13.65 16.38 -11.53
N PRO A 135 -13.55 16.55 -10.20
CA PRO A 135 -14.41 15.88 -9.24
C PRO A 135 -15.78 16.56 -9.18
N ARG A 136 -16.80 15.75 -8.90
CA ARG A 136 -18.21 16.14 -8.86
C ARG A 136 -18.80 15.74 -7.52
N THR A 137 -19.96 16.26 -7.16
CA THR A 137 -20.62 15.97 -5.88
C THR A 137 -20.91 14.48 -5.70
N SER A 138 -21.33 13.78 -6.76
CA SER A 138 -21.47 12.32 -6.80
C SER A 138 -20.15 11.59 -6.48
N HIS A 139 -19.04 12.00 -7.09
CA HIS A 139 -17.71 11.44 -6.79
C HIS A 139 -17.32 11.66 -5.32
N ARG A 140 -17.56 12.85 -4.77
CA ARG A 140 -17.28 13.14 -3.35
C ARG A 140 -18.15 12.29 -2.41
N GLN A 141 -19.40 12.03 -2.77
CA GLN A 141 -20.28 11.14 -1.99
C GLN A 141 -19.74 9.70 -1.94
N ASN A 142 -19.17 9.21 -3.04
CA ASN A 142 -18.51 7.90 -3.07
C ASN A 142 -17.28 7.85 -2.15
N VAL A 143 -16.47 8.90 -2.13
CA VAL A 143 -15.35 8.98 -1.18
C VAL A 143 -15.85 9.04 0.27
N LYS A 144 -16.92 9.80 0.56
CA LYS A 144 -17.58 9.80 1.88
C LYS A 144 -18.10 8.41 2.27
N ARG A 145 -18.55 7.58 1.32
CA ARG A 145 -18.94 6.19 1.57
C ARG A 145 -17.76 5.35 2.06
N ILE A 146 -16.58 5.51 1.46
CA ILE A 146 -15.35 4.83 1.90
C ILE A 146 -15.02 5.22 3.35
N PHE A 147 -15.10 6.51 3.69
CA PHE A 147 -14.91 6.97 5.06
C PHE A 147 -15.93 6.36 6.05
N ARG A 148 -17.21 6.22 5.67
CA ARG A 148 -18.22 5.54 6.52
C ARG A 148 -17.89 4.07 6.76
N TYR A 149 -17.26 3.41 5.79
CA TYR A 149 -16.78 2.04 5.95
C TYR A 149 -15.58 1.94 6.88
N LEU A 150 -14.64 2.88 6.78
CA LEU A 150 -13.51 2.98 7.71
C LEU A 150 -13.98 3.25 9.15
N LYS A 151 -15.05 4.03 9.33
CA LYS A 151 -15.69 4.22 10.64
C LYS A 151 -16.26 2.91 11.22
N PHE A 152 -16.79 2.03 10.38
CA PHE A 152 -17.29 0.73 10.83
C PHE A 152 -16.16 -0.23 11.22
N THR A 153 -14.97 -0.08 10.62
CA THR A 153 -13.82 -0.98 10.79
C THR A 153 -12.52 -0.25 11.13
N PRO A 154 -12.46 0.53 12.23
CA PRO A 154 -11.28 1.36 12.53
C PRO A 154 -10.05 0.53 12.93
N GLU A 155 -10.26 -0.68 13.44
CA GLU A 155 -9.19 -1.57 13.96
C GLU A 155 -8.76 -2.65 12.96
N LEU A 156 -9.33 -2.66 11.75
CA LEU A 156 -8.92 -3.64 10.73
C LEU A 156 -7.48 -3.35 10.25
N GLY A 157 -6.72 -4.41 10.02
CA GLY A 157 -5.32 -4.33 9.60
C GLY A 157 -4.82 -5.67 9.05
N LEU A 158 -3.52 -5.73 8.77
CA LEU A 158 -2.86 -6.90 8.20
C LEU A 158 -2.23 -7.76 9.30
N TRP A 159 -2.39 -9.07 9.15
CA TRP A 159 -1.78 -10.05 10.04
C TRP A 159 -0.64 -10.78 9.33
N TYR A 160 0.58 -10.59 9.82
CA TYR A 160 1.76 -11.30 9.34
C TYR A 160 2.08 -12.46 10.27
N SER A 161 2.05 -13.70 9.75
CA SER A 161 2.41 -14.88 10.55
C SER A 161 3.88 -15.26 10.36
N SER A 162 4.52 -15.63 11.47
CA SER A 162 5.93 -16.02 11.59
C SER A 162 6.31 -17.35 10.87
N GLY A 163 5.33 -18.13 10.43
CA GLY A 163 5.53 -19.54 10.06
C GLY A 163 5.64 -19.85 8.56
N TYR A 164 5.71 -18.86 7.67
CA TYR A 164 5.71 -19.11 6.22
C TYR A 164 7.10 -19.07 5.62
N SER A 165 7.34 -19.91 4.61
CA SER A 165 8.54 -19.83 3.78
C SER A 165 8.68 -18.43 3.19
N LEU A 166 9.91 -17.88 3.20
CA LEU A 166 10.27 -16.61 2.56
C LEU A 166 10.28 -16.73 1.02
N SER A 167 9.18 -17.23 0.45
CA SER A 167 8.97 -17.33 -0.99
C SER A 167 8.20 -16.09 -1.45
N LEU A 168 8.84 -15.22 -2.21
CA LEU A 168 8.17 -14.09 -2.85
C LEU A 168 7.38 -14.60 -4.07
N ARG A 169 6.09 -14.29 -4.13
CA ARG A 169 5.20 -14.60 -5.27
C ARG A 169 4.52 -13.33 -5.75
N GLY A 170 4.81 -12.95 -6.99
CA GLY A 170 4.15 -11.85 -7.67
C GLY A 170 2.98 -12.34 -8.53
N PHE A 171 1.87 -11.60 -8.51
CA PHE A 171 0.78 -11.72 -9.47
C PHE A 171 0.61 -10.38 -10.17
N SER A 172 0.33 -10.44 -11.46
CA SER A 172 0.01 -9.28 -12.29
C SER A 172 -1.28 -9.56 -13.04
N ASP A 173 -2.17 -8.59 -13.10
CA ASP A 173 -3.40 -8.64 -13.88
C ASP A 173 -3.60 -7.30 -14.57
N ALA A 174 -4.10 -7.35 -15.81
CA ALA A 174 -4.40 -6.15 -16.57
C ALA A 174 -5.71 -6.34 -17.34
N ASP A 175 -6.61 -5.36 -17.23
CA ASP A 175 -7.81 -5.31 -18.07
C ASP A 175 -7.51 -4.61 -19.40
N HIS A 176 -8.23 -4.99 -20.46
CA HIS A 176 -8.16 -4.27 -21.73
C HIS A 176 -9.35 -3.32 -21.85
N ALA A 177 -9.06 -2.01 -21.91
CA ALA A 177 -10.07 -0.97 -22.06
C ALA A 177 -11.24 -1.08 -21.05
N GLY A 178 -10.95 -1.53 -19.82
CA GLY A 178 -11.95 -1.77 -18.78
C GLY A 178 -12.63 -0.49 -18.28
N CYS A 179 -11.99 0.67 -18.42
CA CYS A 179 -12.64 1.94 -18.10
C CYS A 179 -13.73 2.29 -19.12
N ARG A 180 -14.98 2.47 -18.67
CA ARG A 180 -16.11 2.84 -19.53
C ARG A 180 -15.98 4.24 -20.16
N ILE A 181 -15.34 5.17 -19.45
CA ILE A 181 -15.29 6.58 -19.84
C ILE A 181 -14.23 6.78 -20.92
N ASP A 182 -12.99 6.42 -20.61
CA ASP A 182 -11.82 6.74 -21.42
C ASP A 182 -11.15 5.50 -22.03
N ARG A 183 -11.78 4.32 -21.92
CA ARG A 183 -11.33 3.05 -22.54
C ARG A 183 -9.88 2.72 -22.21
N LYS A 184 -9.41 3.19 -21.06
CA LYS A 184 -8.08 2.90 -20.53
C LYS A 184 -8.05 1.55 -19.86
N SER A 185 -6.87 0.94 -19.95
CA SER A 185 -6.51 -0.27 -19.23
C SER A 185 -6.13 0.05 -17.78
N THR A 186 -6.51 -0.84 -16.89
CA THR A 186 -6.10 -0.89 -15.50
C THR A 186 -5.13 -2.04 -15.36
N SER A 187 -3.91 -1.74 -14.90
CA SER A 187 -2.96 -2.78 -14.51
C SER A 187 -2.81 -2.80 -13.00
N SER A 188 -2.76 -3.99 -12.43
CA SER A 188 -2.58 -4.19 -11.01
C SER A 188 -1.55 -5.28 -10.77
N THR A 189 -0.73 -5.08 -9.75
CA THR A 189 0.22 -6.08 -9.30
C THR A 189 0.05 -6.30 -7.81
N CYS A 190 0.34 -7.51 -7.37
CA CYS A 190 0.47 -7.79 -5.95
C CYS A 190 1.56 -8.79 -5.68
N GLN A 191 2.19 -8.64 -4.53
CA GLN A 191 3.32 -9.45 -4.12
C GLN A 191 3.05 -10.01 -2.73
N LEU A 192 3.15 -11.33 -2.64
CA LEU A 192 2.97 -12.06 -1.40
C LEU A 192 4.31 -12.63 -0.97
N LEU A 193 4.67 -12.42 0.29
CA LEU A 193 5.76 -13.14 0.93
C LEU A 193 5.16 -14.29 1.72
N GLY A 194 5.36 -15.52 1.23
CA GLY A 194 4.61 -16.68 1.69
C GLY A 194 3.14 -16.52 1.35
N THR A 195 2.28 -16.41 2.37
CA THR A 195 0.85 -16.10 2.22
C THR A 195 0.48 -14.67 2.59
N SER A 196 1.44 -13.90 3.12
CA SER A 196 1.19 -12.55 3.61
C SER A 196 1.34 -11.54 2.49
N LEU A 197 0.41 -10.61 2.39
CA LEU A 197 0.51 -9.53 1.42
C LEU A 197 1.62 -8.57 1.85
N VAL A 198 2.56 -8.30 0.95
CA VAL A 198 3.64 -7.33 1.18
C VAL A 198 3.34 -6.07 0.40
N TRP A 199 3.31 -6.15 -0.93
CA TRP A 199 3.10 -4.98 -1.79
C TRP A 199 1.87 -5.14 -2.69
N ARG A 200 1.18 -4.03 -2.97
CA ARG A 200 0.19 -3.93 -4.05
C ARG A 200 0.31 -2.61 -4.79
N PHE A 201 0.09 -2.68 -6.08
CA PHE A 201 0.02 -1.51 -6.94
C PHE A 201 -1.17 -1.60 -7.88
N CYS A 202 -1.76 -0.45 -8.19
CA CYS A 202 -2.81 -0.32 -9.19
C CYS A 202 -2.53 0.94 -10.00
N ALA A 203 -2.03 0.77 -11.21
CA ALA A 203 -1.82 1.84 -12.16
C ALA A 203 -2.98 1.95 -13.13
N LEU A 204 -3.30 3.20 -13.44
CA LEU A 204 -4.09 3.53 -14.62
C LEU A 204 -3.13 4.02 -15.69
N GLU A 205 -2.89 3.21 -16.74
CA GLU A 205 -1.97 3.58 -17.80
C GLU A 205 -2.68 4.40 -18.89
N ARG A 206 -2.04 5.52 -19.29
CA ARG A 206 -2.33 6.22 -20.54
C ARG A 206 -1.38 5.65 -21.60
N LEU A 207 -1.81 4.64 -22.34
CA LEU A 207 -1.49 4.32 -23.76
C LEU A 207 -1.50 2.81 -24.03
N GLN A 208 -1.80 2.50 -25.30
CA GLN A 208 -2.19 1.20 -25.83
C GLN A 208 -0.99 0.24 -26.00
N VAL A 209 -1.26 -1.07 -25.87
CA VAL A 209 -0.51 -2.25 -26.38
C VAL A 209 0.49 -2.96 -25.44
N GLU A 210 1.04 -2.36 -24.38
CA GLU A 210 2.10 -3.03 -23.55
C GLU A 210 1.74 -3.25 -22.07
N GLY A 211 0.45 -3.38 -21.74
CA GLY A 211 -0.02 -3.28 -20.34
C GLY A 211 0.40 -4.40 -19.38
N VAL A 212 0.70 -5.62 -19.87
CA VAL A 212 1.11 -6.75 -18.99
C VAL A 212 2.61 -6.69 -18.71
N ASP A 213 3.43 -6.51 -19.75
CA ASP A 213 4.89 -6.47 -19.63
C ASP A 213 5.37 -5.20 -18.91
N ASN A 214 4.74 -4.03 -19.16
CA ASN A 214 5.07 -2.82 -18.41
C ASN A 214 4.59 -2.86 -16.95
N ALA A 215 3.50 -3.57 -16.64
CA ALA A 215 3.06 -3.77 -15.27
C ALA A 215 3.97 -4.75 -14.50
N LEU A 216 4.48 -5.79 -15.16
CA LEU A 216 5.50 -6.68 -14.62
C LEU A 216 6.80 -5.91 -14.38
N ILE A 217 7.29 -5.16 -15.37
CA ILE A 217 8.54 -4.39 -15.27
C ILE A 217 8.42 -3.27 -14.23
N LYS A 218 7.33 -2.51 -14.18
CA LYS A 218 7.11 -1.52 -13.11
C LYS A 218 6.89 -2.18 -11.77
N GLY A 219 6.15 -3.27 -11.71
CA GLY A 219 5.95 -4.05 -10.49
C GLY A 219 7.25 -4.64 -9.96
N GLU A 220 8.19 -5.02 -10.83
CA GLU A 220 9.49 -5.58 -10.50
C GLU A 220 10.50 -4.47 -10.14
N ILE A 221 10.49 -3.33 -10.83
CA ILE A 221 11.27 -2.15 -10.47
C ILE A 221 10.77 -1.58 -9.13
N GLU A 222 9.47 -1.32 -8.97
CA GLU A 222 8.92 -0.83 -7.70
C GLU A 222 9.08 -1.86 -6.60
N SER A 223 8.98 -3.17 -6.85
CA SER A 223 9.30 -4.23 -5.88
C SER A 223 10.76 -4.29 -5.47
N GLN A 224 11.70 -3.94 -6.35
CA GLN A 224 13.08 -3.77 -5.92
C GLN A 224 13.24 -2.57 -4.97
N TRP A 225 12.39 -1.55 -5.08
CA TRP A 225 12.35 -0.41 -4.16
C TRP A 225 11.46 -0.63 -2.92
N THR A 226 10.38 -1.42 -3.00
CA THR A 226 9.34 -1.57 -1.96
C THR A 226 9.25 -2.96 -1.34
N GLY A 227 9.80 -4.01 -1.98
CA GLY A 227 10.09 -5.28 -1.31
C GLY A 227 11.08 -5.11 -0.16
N LEU A 228 11.87 -4.03 -0.18
CA LEU A 228 12.56 -3.53 1.00
C LEU A 228 11.59 -2.89 2.01
N ILE A 229 10.63 -2.05 1.59
CA ILE A 229 9.66 -1.19 2.35
C ILE A 229 8.47 -1.91 3.00
N ASP A 230 8.04 -3.07 2.50
CA ASP A 230 6.92 -3.81 3.08
C ASP A 230 7.35 -5.06 3.87
N LEU A 231 8.63 -5.45 3.79
CA LEU A 231 9.32 -6.22 4.85
C LEU A 231 9.73 -5.32 6.04
N LEU A 232 9.34 -4.04 5.97
CA LEU A 232 9.87 -2.88 6.69
C LEU A 232 8.84 -2.23 7.65
N VAL A 233 7.75 -2.93 7.96
CA VAL A 233 6.80 -2.63 9.06
C VAL A 233 6.37 -3.91 9.77
#